data_AF-K7QTI9-F1
#
_entry.id   AF-K7QTI9-F1
#
_cell.length_a   1.000
_cell.length_b   1.000
_cell.length_c   1.000
_cell.angle_alpha   90.00
_cell.angle_beta   90.00
_cell.angle_gamma   90.00
#
_symmetry.space_group_name_H-M   'P 1'
#
loop_
_entity.id
_entity.type
_entity.pdbx_description
1 polymer ?
#
loop_
_entity_poly.entity_id
_entity_poly.type
_entity_poly.pdbx_seq_one_letter_code
_entity_poly.pdbx_strand_id
1 'polypeptide(L)'
;MKRLLGALLLFALALAQTPAYPETAFGLGYAPDRGVYLQGGLLLPFSPLGLDTGLDLEVLLDQNPQGEALFKANLFPGLVVESLYASLGVGLDLRYPFGAHLGPLFSLEIPGGALSARLGLGYEGRFHLAYGLGLRLYLEPLALEAAFSDRYPFRLSLLYLF
;
A
#
# COMPACT_ATOMS: atom_id res chain seq x y z
N MET A 1 -13.88 -27.28 -28.91
CA MET A 1 -14.36 -26.92 -27.56
C MET A 1 -13.21 -26.64 -26.59
N LYS A 2 -12.30 -27.58 -26.30
CA LYS A 2 -11.19 -27.38 -25.33
C LYS A 2 -10.22 -26.22 -25.67
N ARG A 3 -9.96 -25.99 -26.97
CA ARG A 3 -9.09 -24.89 -27.43
C ARG A 3 -9.72 -23.50 -27.32
N LEU A 4 -11.06 -23.42 -27.43
CA LEU A 4 -11.81 -22.17 -27.31
C LEU A 4 -11.95 -21.76 -25.83
N LEU A 5 -12.12 -22.75 -24.94
CA LEU A 5 -12.07 -22.55 -23.49
C LEU A 5 -10.67 -22.12 -23.03
N GLY A 6 -9.59 -22.72 -23.54
CA GLY A 6 -8.23 -22.28 -23.25
C GLY A 6 -7.94 -20.87 -23.78
N ALA A 7 -8.41 -20.52 -24.98
CA ALA A 7 -8.30 -19.17 -25.51
C ALA A 7 -9.11 -18.16 -24.70
N LEU A 8 -10.34 -18.49 -24.27
CA LEU A 8 -11.16 -17.66 -23.38
C LEU A 8 -10.57 -17.55 -21.96
N LEU A 9 -9.89 -18.59 -21.46
CA LEU A 9 -9.19 -18.54 -20.18
C LEU A 9 -7.95 -17.65 -20.26
N LEU A 10 -7.20 -17.72 -21.37
CA LEU A 10 -6.07 -16.84 -21.67
C LEU A 10 -6.53 -15.41 -21.97
N PHE A 11 -7.73 -15.22 -22.55
CA PHE A 11 -8.35 -13.92 -22.75
C PHE A 11 -8.90 -13.35 -21.43
N ALA A 12 -9.42 -14.19 -20.52
CA ALA A 12 -9.82 -13.81 -19.17
C ALA A 12 -8.62 -13.51 -18.26
N LEU A 13 -7.50 -14.24 -18.42
CA LEU A 13 -6.20 -13.92 -17.82
C LEU A 13 -5.53 -12.68 -18.46
N ALA A 14 -5.85 -12.36 -19.71
CA ALA A 14 -5.41 -11.14 -20.38
C ALA A 14 -6.32 -9.93 -20.09
N LEU A 15 -7.55 -10.15 -19.64
CA LEU A 15 -8.54 -9.12 -19.24
C LEU A 15 -8.66 -8.94 -17.71
N ALA A 16 -8.01 -9.79 -16.92
CA ALA A 16 -7.80 -9.56 -15.49
C ALA A 16 -6.61 -8.61 -15.31
N GLN A 17 -6.83 -7.34 -15.67
CA GLN A 17 -5.89 -6.26 -15.39
C GLN A 17 -6.63 -5.20 -14.59
N THR A 18 -6.38 -5.19 -13.29
CA THR A 18 -6.36 -3.95 -12.52
C THR A 18 -5.08 -3.95 -11.74
N PRO A 19 -4.23 -2.96 -11.99
CA PRO A 19 -3.60 -2.35 -10.83
C PRO A 19 -3.34 -0.84 -10.96
N ALA A 20 -3.15 -0.14 -9.82
CA ALA A 20 -2.35 1.11 -9.66
C ALA A 20 -2.69 1.97 -8.41
N TYR A 21 -3.64 1.58 -7.56
CA TYR A 21 -4.45 2.55 -6.80
C TYR A 21 -4.62 2.27 -5.30
N PRO A 22 -5.07 3.27 -4.51
CA PRO A 22 -5.52 3.04 -3.14
C PRO A 22 -6.58 1.94 -3.13
N GLU A 23 -6.21 0.80 -2.60
CA GLU A 23 -7.11 -0.33 -2.45
C GLU A 23 -7.87 -0.18 -1.16
N THR A 24 -9.17 -0.42 -1.25
CA THR A 24 -9.97 -0.61 -0.06
C THR A 24 -9.63 -1.98 0.51
N ALA A 25 -9.03 -1.96 1.69
CA ALA A 25 -8.54 -3.17 2.34
C ALA A 25 -8.71 -3.04 3.85
N PHE A 26 -8.86 -4.17 4.52
CA PHE A 26 -8.87 -4.22 5.98
C PHE A 26 -8.27 -5.52 6.45
N GLY A 27 -7.51 -5.49 7.54
CA GLY A 27 -6.93 -6.71 8.07
C GLY A 27 -6.02 -6.50 9.26
N LEU A 28 -5.17 -7.50 9.47
CA LEU A 28 -4.28 -7.58 10.61
C LEU A 28 -2.83 -7.72 10.15
N GLY A 29 -1.96 -6.96 10.80
CA GLY A 29 -0.51 -7.08 10.68
C GLY A 29 0.08 -7.70 11.94
N TYR A 30 1.23 -8.34 11.81
CA TYR A 30 2.06 -8.79 12.92
C TYR A 30 3.52 -8.42 12.66
N ALA A 31 4.12 -7.70 13.59
CA ALA A 31 5.55 -7.43 13.64
C ALA A 31 6.16 -8.11 14.87
N PRO A 32 7.20 -8.95 14.74
CA PRO A 32 7.76 -9.70 15.87
C PRO A 32 8.24 -8.85 17.05
N ASP A 33 8.66 -7.61 16.79
CA ASP A 33 9.20 -6.67 17.78
C ASP A 33 8.13 -5.78 18.43
N ARG A 34 6.92 -5.72 17.86
CA ARG A 34 5.86 -4.80 18.31
C ARG A 34 4.54 -5.47 18.66
N GLY A 35 4.19 -6.56 17.98
CA GLY A 35 2.93 -7.27 18.15
C GLY A 35 1.96 -7.09 16.99
N VAL A 36 0.67 -7.06 17.30
CA VAL A 36 -0.42 -7.10 16.30
C VAL A 36 -0.87 -5.69 15.96
N TYR A 37 -1.10 -5.45 14.68
CA TYR A 37 -1.62 -4.20 14.14
C TYR A 37 -2.99 -4.43 13.52
N LEU A 38 -3.88 -3.46 13.68
CA LEU A 38 -5.03 -3.28 12.81
C LEU A 38 -4.61 -2.39 11.65
N GLN A 39 -4.91 -2.78 10.42
CA GLN A 39 -4.60 -1.96 9.25
C GLN A 39 -5.77 -1.89 8.28
N GLY A 40 -5.92 -0.74 7.62
CA GLY A 40 -6.93 -0.53 6.60
C GLY A 40 -6.50 0.49 5.56
N GLY A 41 -6.86 0.26 4.31
CA GLY A 41 -6.71 1.19 3.20
C GLY A 41 -8.07 1.61 2.69
N LEU A 42 -8.21 2.86 2.26
CA LEU A 42 -9.42 3.40 1.65
C LEU A 42 -9.05 4.24 0.43
N LEU A 43 -9.76 4.03 -0.67
CA LEU A 43 -9.84 5.02 -1.74
C LEU A 43 -10.70 6.18 -1.24
N LEU A 44 -10.16 7.40 -1.32
CA LEU A 44 -10.91 8.58 -0.94
C LEU A 44 -11.76 9.06 -2.12
N PRO A 45 -13.03 9.43 -1.89
CA PRO A 45 -13.93 9.89 -2.95
C PRO A 45 -13.57 11.29 -3.47
N PHE A 46 -12.57 11.93 -2.86
CA PHE A 46 -12.12 13.27 -3.21
C PHE A 46 -10.97 13.18 -4.21
N SER A 47 -11.23 13.60 -5.45
CA SER A 47 -10.24 13.68 -6.52
C SER A 47 -9.90 15.15 -6.82
N PRO A 48 -9.15 15.83 -5.94
CA PRO A 48 -8.72 17.19 -6.22
C PRO A 48 -7.86 17.18 -7.48
N LEU A 49 -8.21 18.02 -8.45
CA LEU A 49 -7.48 18.13 -9.73
C LEU A 49 -7.52 16.85 -10.60
N GLY A 50 -8.45 15.92 -10.33
CA GLY A 50 -8.55 14.65 -11.06
C GLY A 50 -7.52 13.60 -10.63
N LEU A 51 -6.88 13.79 -9.48
CA LEU A 51 -5.90 12.85 -8.92
C LEU A 51 -6.57 11.76 -8.11
N ASP A 52 -6.07 10.53 -8.20
CA ASP A 52 -6.51 9.44 -7.34
C ASP A 52 -5.88 9.58 -5.95
N THR A 53 -6.72 9.58 -4.91
CA THR A 53 -6.27 9.78 -3.53
C THR A 53 -6.70 8.64 -2.61
N GLY A 54 -5.91 8.43 -1.56
CA GLY A 54 -6.11 7.31 -0.64
C GLY A 54 -5.69 7.62 0.77
N LEU A 55 -6.16 6.80 1.70
CA LEU A 55 -5.78 6.84 3.10
C LEU A 55 -5.47 5.42 3.57
N ASP A 56 -4.24 5.22 4.03
CA ASP A 56 -3.91 4.02 4.81
C ASP A 56 -3.88 4.39 6.29
N LEU A 57 -4.49 3.55 7.11
CA LEU A 57 -4.52 3.64 8.56
C LEU A 57 -3.91 2.39 9.17
N GLU A 58 -3.16 2.59 10.23
CA GLU A 58 -2.58 1.51 11.00
C GLU A 58 -2.61 1.86 12.49
N VAL A 59 -2.97 0.90 13.33
CA VAL A 59 -2.96 1.06 14.78
C VAL A 59 -2.36 -0.18 15.43
N LEU A 60 -1.35 0.01 16.27
CA LEU A 60 -0.79 -1.04 17.12
C LEU A 60 -1.78 -1.39 18.24
N LEU A 61 -2.10 -2.68 18.35
CA LEU A 61 -2.95 -3.22 19.41
C LEU A 61 -2.11 -3.60 20.63
N ASP A 62 -1.72 -2.59 21.40
CA ASP A 62 -0.95 -2.73 22.64
C ASP A 62 -1.48 -1.77 23.73
N GLN A 63 -1.01 -1.93 24.97
CA GLN A 63 -1.35 -1.05 26.10
C GLN A 63 -0.98 0.41 25.83
N ASN A 64 0.05 0.66 25.01
CA ASN A 64 0.46 1.98 24.56
C ASN A 64 0.20 2.11 23.05
N PRO A 65 -1.01 2.51 22.62
CA PRO A 65 -1.38 2.52 21.21
C PRO A 65 -0.51 3.51 20.41
N GLN A 66 -0.04 3.05 19.26
CA GLN A 66 0.65 3.85 18.26
C GLN A 66 -0.13 3.78 16.97
N GLY A 67 -0.23 4.90 16.26
CA GLY A 67 -1.04 5.00 15.06
C GLY A 67 -0.28 5.67 13.92
N GLU A 68 -0.63 5.31 12.69
CA GLU A 68 -0.21 5.97 11.46
C GLU A 68 -1.42 6.21 10.57
N ALA A 69 -1.43 7.39 9.94
CA ALA A 69 -2.34 7.76 8.89
C ALA A 69 -1.53 8.30 7.71
N LEU A 70 -1.49 7.54 6.62
CA LEU A 70 -0.82 7.90 5.39
C LEU A 70 -1.83 8.36 4.36
N PHE A 71 -1.90 9.67 4.14
CA PHE A 71 -2.66 10.26 3.05
C PHE A 71 -1.82 10.22 1.78
N LYS A 72 -2.41 9.75 0.69
CA LYS A 72 -1.73 9.51 -0.58
C LYS A 72 -2.42 10.32 -1.67
N ALA A 73 -1.63 11.01 -2.49
CA ALA A 73 -2.09 11.59 -3.75
C ALA A 73 -1.22 11.05 -4.88
N ASN A 74 -1.85 10.33 -5.82
CA ASN A 74 -1.17 9.77 -6.99
C ASN A 74 -1.03 10.87 -8.06
N LEU A 75 0.20 11.29 -8.34
CA LEU A 75 0.48 12.42 -9.24
C LEU A 75 0.65 11.95 -10.69
N PHE A 76 1.21 10.76 -10.86
CA PHE A 76 1.48 10.15 -12.15
C PHE A 76 0.95 8.72 -12.17
N PRO A 77 -0.36 8.54 -12.40
CA PRO A 77 -0.92 7.21 -12.60
C PRO A 77 -0.47 6.65 -13.95
N GLY A 78 -0.30 5.32 -14.03
CA GLY A 78 -0.11 4.62 -15.30
C GLY A 78 1.25 4.83 -15.97
N LEU A 79 2.32 5.05 -15.19
CA LEU A 79 3.68 4.94 -15.71
C LEU A 79 3.95 3.50 -16.16
N VAL A 80 4.81 3.31 -17.16
CA VAL A 80 5.20 1.98 -17.62
C VAL A 80 6.72 1.84 -17.56
N VAL A 81 7.20 0.86 -16.80
CA VAL A 81 8.62 0.53 -16.63
C VAL A 81 8.81 -0.92 -17.05
N GLU A 82 9.55 -1.16 -18.13
CA GLU A 82 9.81 -2.52 -18.64
C GLU A 82 8.53 -3.38 -18.86
N SER A 83 7.44 -2.75 -19.30
CA SER A 83 6.09 -3.36 -19.48
C SER A 83 5.30 -3.61 -18.18
N LEU A 84 5.81 -3.16 -17.03
CA LEU A 84 5.10 -3.16 -15.76
C LEU A 84 4.47 -1.79 -15.49
N TYR A 85 3.29 -1.78 -14.90
CA TYR A 85 2.64 -0.53 -14.48
C TYR A 85 3.26 0.00 -13.20
N ALA A 86 3.46 1.30 -13.13
CA ALA A 86 4.00 1.98 -11.97
C ALA A 86 3.22 3.27 -11.70
N SER A 87 3.35 3.77 -10.49
CA SER A 87 2.82 5.08 -10.11
C SER A 87 3.79 5.83 -9.22
N LEU A 88 3.72 7.16 -9.33
CA LEU A 88 4.48 8.07 -8.49
C LEU A 88 3.51 9.06 -7.85
N GLY A 89 3.60 9.19 -6.53
CA GLY A 89 2.74 10.07 -5.75
C GLY A 89 3.49 10.82 -4.67
N VAL A 90 2.72 11.54 -3.87
CA VAL A 90 3.16 12.20 -2.65
C VAL A 90 2.32 11.67 -1.48
N GLY A 91 2.99 11.49 -0.35
CA GLY A 91 2.40 10.98 0.88
C GLY A 91 2.60 11.93 2.04
N LEU A 92 1.54 12.16 2.81
CA LEU A 92 1.60 12.77 4.13
C LEU A 92 1.36 11.67 5.18
N ASP A 93 2.42 11.28 5.87
CA ASP A 93 2.42 10.32 6.98
C ASP A 93 2.27 11.07 8.30
N LEU A 94 1.15 10.87 8.98
CA LEU A 94 0.89 11.39 10.33
C LEU A 94 0.97 10.26 11.34
N ARG A 95 1.69 10.47 12.43
CA ARG A 95 1.94 9.46 13.46
C ARG A 95 1.47 9.93 14.82
N TYR A 96 0.87 8.99 15.56
CA TYR A 96 0.52 9.16 16.96
C TYR A 96 1.55 8.43 17.84
N PRO A 97 2.12 9.08 18.89
CA PRO A 97 1.63 10.33 19.49
C PRO A 97 2.01 11.62 18.78
N PHE A 98 3.20 11.75 18.20
CA PHE A 98 3.61 13.00 17.51
C PHE A 98 4.64 12.74 16.41
N GLY A 99 4.18 12.59 15.17
CA GLY A 99 5.05 12.61 14.00
C GLY A 99 4.33 13.08 12.74
N ALA A 100 5.05 13.74 11.85
CA ALA A 100 4.56 14.14 10.54
C ALA A 100 5.69 14.10 9.51
N HIS A 101 5.48 13.42 8.38
CA HIS A 101 6.45 13.29 7.30
C HIS A 101 5.77 13.52 5.96
N LEU A 102 6.48 14.20 5.05
CA LEU A 102 6.03 14.44 3.69
C LEU A 102 7.09 13.92 2.72
N GLY A 103 6.68 13.22 1.67
CA GLY A 103 7.61 12.84 0.63
C GLY A 103 7.02 11.93 -0.44
N PRO A 104 7.87 11.41 -1.35
CA PRO A 104 7.42 10.65 -2.49
C PRO A 104 6.93 9.26 -2.09
N LEU A 105 5.95 8.79 -2.86
CA LEU A 105 5.46 7.42 -2.88
C LEU A 105 5.70 6.84 -4.26
N PHE A 106 6.00 5.55 -4.30
CA PHE A 106 6.16 4.79 -5.53
C PHE A 106 5.44 3.45 -5.39
N SER A 107 4.77 3.03 -6.45
CA SER A 107 4.25 1.68 -6.59
C SER A 107 4.69 1.09 -7.93
N LEU A 108 5.01 -0.19 -7.94
CA LEU A 108 5.31 -0.98 -9.12
C LEU A 108 4.51 -2.27 -9.06
N GLU A 109 3.74 -2.49 -10.11
CA GLU A 109 2.87 -3.64 -10.25
C GLU A 109 3.67 -4.79 -10.85
N ILE A 110 3.62 -5.93 -10.19
CA ILE A 110 4.33 -7.13 -10.59
C ILE A 110 3.33 -8.28 -10.81
N PRO A 111 3.71 -9.34 -11.53
CA PRO A 111 2.81 -10.48 -11.72
C PRO A 111 2.31 -11.04 -10.36
N GLY A 112 1.01 -10.93 -10.10
CA GLY A 112 0.36 -11.42 -8.88
C GLY A 112 0.56 -10.55 -7.63
N GLY A 113 1.04 -9.30 -7.76
CA GLY A 113 1.33 -8.46 -6.59
C GLY A 113 1.71 -7.03 -6.92
N ALA A 114 2.10 -6.29 -5.88
CA ALA A 114 2.62 -4.94 -5.98
C ALA A 114 3.83 -4.74 -5.05
N LEU A 115 4.82 -3.99 -5.53
CA LEU A 115 5.91 -3.46 -4.74
C LEU A 115 5.64 -1.98 -4.47
N SER A 116 5.73 -1.56 -3.22
CA SER A 116 5.55 -0.17 -2.82
C SER A 116 6.77 0.35 -2.08
N ALA A 117 7.04 1.63 -2.26
CA ALA A 117 8.09 2.34 -1.55
C ALA A 117 7.59 3.72 -1.10
N ARG A 118 8.02 4.14 0.08
CA ARG A 118 7.80 5.48 0.60
C ARG A 118 9.08 6.05 1.18
N LEU A 119 9.27 7.34 0.98
CA LEU A 119 10.28 8.13 1.67
C LEU A 119 9.62 9.43 2.12
N GLY A 120 9.90 9.87 3.33
CA GLY A 120 9.31 11.07 3.91
C GLY A 120 10.29 11.79 4.81
N LEU A 121 10.45 13.09 4.59
CA LEU A 121 11.19 13.94 5.51
C LEU A 121 10.22 14.65 6.42
N GLY A 122 10.59 14.76 7.69
CA GLY A 122 9.70 15.37 8.66
C GLY A 122 10.26 15.37 10.06
N TYR A 123 9.33 15.26 11.01
CA TYR A 123 9.63 15.39 12.42
C TYR A 123 8.89 14.34 13.24
N GLU A 124 9.62 13.69 14.14
CA GLU A 124 9.11 12.78 15.16
C GLU A 124 10.02 12.88 16.39
N GLY A 125 9.72 13.83 17.28
CA GLY A 125 10.58 14.24 18.40
C GLY A 125 11.90 14.92 17.99
N ARG A 126 12.37 14.70 16.77
CA ARG A 126 13.53 15.28 16.10
C ARG A 126 13.33 15.21 14.59
N PHE A 127 14.23 15.83 13.82
CA PHE A 127 14.28 15.60 12.38
C PHE A 127 14.40 14.10 12.10
N HIS A 128 13.52 13.61 11.24
CA HIS A 128 13.35 12.18 11.01
C HIS A 128 13.10 11.90 9.52
N LEU A 129 13.73 10.83 9.03
CA LEU A 129 13.52 10.29 7.70
C LEU A 129 12.66 9.03 7.85
N ALA A 130 11.38 9.16 7.52
CA ALA A 130 10.48 8.03 7.38
C ALA A 130 10.78 7.28 6.08
N TYR A 131 10.76 5.96 6.12
CA TYR A 131 10.92 5.12 4.95
C TYR A 131 10.12 3.84 5.09
N GLY A 132 9.73 3.26 3.96
CA GLY A 132 9.06 1.97 3.94
C GLY A 132 9.15 1.30 2.59
N LEU A 133 9.21 -0.02 2.62
CA LEU A 133 9.11 -0.90 1.46
C LEU A 133 8.07 -1.97 1.77
N GLY A 134 7.18 -2.22 0.81
CA GLY A 134 6.12 -3.20 0.90
C GLY A 134 6.13 -4.13 -0.30
N LEU A 135 5.82 -5.39 -0.06
CA LEU A 135 5.47 -6.38 -1.07
C LEU A 135 4.09 -6.93 -0.72
N ARG A 136 3.12 -6.70 -1.60
CA ARG A 136 1.78 -7.27 -1.50
C ARG A 136 1.62 -8.37 -2.55
N LEU A 137 1.13 -9.53 -2.13
CA LEU A 137 0.77 -10.64 -2.99
C LEU A 137 -0.75 -10.82 -2.97
N TYR A 138 -1.37 -10.81 -4.15
CA TYR A 138 -2.81 -10.94 -4.30
C TYR A 138 -3.22 -12.41 -4.37
N LEU A 139 -4.15 -12.79 -3.49
CA LEU A 139 -4.66 -14.15 -3.31
C LEU A 139 -6.19 -14.20 -3.41
N GLU A 140 -6.82 -13.16 -3.98
CA GLU A 140 -8.26 -12.94 -4.21
C GLU A 140 -9.24 -13.80 -3.38
N PRO A 141 -9.98 -13.21 -2.40
CA PRO A 141 -10.10 -11.79 -2.07
C PRO A 141 -9.09 -11.33 -1.00
N LEU A 142 -8.10 -12.16 -0.69
CA LEU A 142 -7.10 -11.86 0.32
C LEU A 142 -5.83 -11.28 -0.31
N ALA A 143 -5.07 -10.54 0.48
CA ALA A 143 -3.70 -10.19 0.15
C ALA A 143 -2.77 -10.48 1.32
N LEU A 144 -1.59 -10.99 1.02
CA LEU A 144 -0.50 -11.12 1.97
C LEU A 144 0.47 -9.97 1.75
N GLU A 145 0.77 -9.20 2.80
CA GLU A 145 1.68 -8.07 2.71
C GLU A 145 2.87 -8.26 3.64
N ALA A 146 4.08 -8.27 3.08
CA ALA A 146 5.32 -8.17 3.83
C ALA A 146 5.87 -6.74 3.71
N ALA A 147 6.24 -6.13 4.83
CA ALA A 147 6.71 -4.76 4.85
C ALA A 147 7.92 -4.56 5.77
N PHE A 148 8.78 -3.62 5.40
CA PHE A 148 9.91 -3.11 6.17
C PHE A 148 9.77 -1.60 6.27
N SER A 149 10.01 -1.01 7.44
CA SER A 149 9.95 0.44 7.60
C SER A 149 10.87 0.93 8.72
N ASP A 150 10.90 2.25 8.89
CA ASP A 150 11.53 2.87 10.05
C ASP A 150 10.81 2.55 11.37
N ARG A 151 9.55 2.07 11.32
CA ARG A 151 8.74 1.72 12.50
C ARG A 151 8.93 0.27 12.95
N TYR A 152 9.12 -0.63 11.99
CA TYR A 152 9.31 -2.06 12.22
C TYR A 152 10.32 -2.67 11.23
N PRO A 153 11.24 -3.51 11.70
CA PRO A 153 12.20 -4.22 10.85
C PRO A 153 11.56 -5.32 10.01
N PHE A 154 10.33 -5.73 10.32
CA PHE A 154 9.54 -6.63 9.49
C PHE A 154 8.09 -6.66 9.99
N ARG A 155 7.13 -6.60 9.08
CA ARG A 155 5.71 -6.88 9.34
C ARG A 155 5.17 -7.83 8.29
N LEU A 156 4.38 -8.79 8.72
CA LEU A 156 3.56 -9.63 7.85
C LEU A 156 2.08 -9.36 8.12
N SER A 157 1.29 -9.18 7.07
CA SER A 157 -0.11 -8.76 7.19
C SER A 157 -1.01 -9.58 6.30
N LEU A 158 -2.19 -9.91 6.80
CA LEU A 158 -3.26 -10.53 6.02
C LEU A 158 -4.38 -9.51 5.87
N LEU A 159 -4.69 -9.19 4.63
CA LEU A 159 -5.67 -8.18 4.23
C LEU A 159 -6.83 -8.84 3.48
N TYR A 160 -8.03 -8.35 3.74
CA TYR A 160 -9.22 -8.60 2.93
C TYR A 160 -9.44 -7.40 2.01
N LEU A 161 -9.61 -7.66 0.72
CA LEU A 161 -9.84 -6.68 -0.33
C LEU A 161 -11.33 -6.63 -0.67
N PHE A 162 -11.91 -5.43 -0.78
CA PHE A 162 -13.35 -5.25 -1.04
C PHE A 162 -13.70 -3.93 -1.71
#